data_AF-A0A7C4MUM7-F1
#
_entry.id   AF-A0A7C4MUM7-F1
#
_cell.length_a   1.000
_cell.length_b   1.000
_cell.length_c   1.000
_cell.angle_alpha   90.00
_cell.angle_beta   90.00
_cell.angle_gamma   90.00
#
_symmetry.space_group_name_H-M   'P 1'
#
loop_
_entity.id
_entity.type
_entity.pdbx_description
1 polymer ?
#
loop_
_entity_poly.entity_id
_entity_poly.type
_entity_poly.pdbx_seq_one_letter_code
_entity_poly.pdbx_strand_id
1 'polypeptide(L)' 'MTMVLLEFSIYPVDKGASLSPYVARAVEIVAQSGLPYQVHAMGTVVEGEMEPLLQLVGRCFEALR' A
#
# COMPACT_ATOMS: atom_id res chain seq x y z
N MET A 1 -12.40 18.58 7.70
CA MET A 1 -12.00 17.45 6.83
C MET A 1 -11.78 16.25 7.73
N THR A 2 -12.35 15.10 7.38
CA THR A 2 -12.27 13.88 8.21
C THR A 2 -11.03 13.08 7.80
N MET A 3 -10.11 12.89 8.74
CA MET A 3 -8.92 12.05 8.56
C MET A 3 -9.22 10.63 9.01
N VAL A 4 -8.65 9.64 8.32
CA VAL A 4 -8.74 8.24 8.69
C VAL A 4 -7.36 7.58 8.64
N LEU A 5 -7.20 6.53 9.45
CA LEU A 5 -6.11 5.59 9.33
C LEU A 5 -6.61 4.38 8.52
N LEU A 6 -5.89 4.03 7.47
CA LEU A 6 -6.15 2.85 6.65
C LEU A 6 -4.96 1.90 6.76
N GLU A 7 -5.22 0.67 7.22
CA GLU A 7 -4.27 -0.44 7.19
C GLU A 7 -4.61 -1.38 6.03
N PHE A 8 -3.61 -1.74 5.22
CA PHE A 8 -3.79 -2.71 4.15
C PHE A 8 -2.56 -3.61 3.96
N SER A 9 -2.82 -4.80 3.42
CA SER A 9 -1.81 -5.79 3.06
C SER A 9 -2.11 -6.29 1.66
N ILE A 10 -1.11 -6.26 0.78
CA ILE A 10 -1.31 -6.57 -0.62
C ILE A 10 -0.12 -7.34 -1.19
N TYR A 11 -0.39 -8.47 -1.83
CA TYR A 11 0.62 -9.40 -2.33
C TYR A 11 -0.01 -10.30 -3.41
N PRO A 12 0.77 -10.69 -4.44
CA PRO A 12 0.23 -11.57 -5.48
C PRO A 12 0.30 -13.04 -5.01
N VAL A 13 -0.70 -13.83 -5.39
CA VAL A 13 -0.81 -15.24 -4.99
C VAL A 13 -0.30 -16.21 -6.06
N ASP A 14 0.05 -15.71 -7.25
CA ASP A 14 0.42 -16.48 -8.45
C ASP A 14 1.92 -16.38 -8.81
N LYS A 15 2.73 -15.63 -8.04
CA LYS A 15 4.13 -15.31 -8.38
C LYS A 15 5.19 -16.14 -7.62
N GLY A 16 4.79 -17.28 -7.07
CA GLY A 16 5.69 -18.20 -6.36
C GLY A 16 6.01 -17.78 -4.91
N ALA A 17 7.08 -18.33 -4.35
CA ALA A 17 7.37 -18.22 -2.91
C ALA A 17 7.97 -16.87 -2.47
N SER A 18 8.71 -16.17 -3.35
CA SER A 18 9.39 -14.92 -3.00
C SER A 18 8.59 -13.72 -3.50
N LEU A 19 7.76 -13.15 -2.62
CA LEU A 19 6.87 -12.03 -2.94
C LEU A 19 7.49 -10.66 -2.67
N SER A 20 8.66 -10.59 -2.01
CA SER A 20 9.30 -9.34 -1.60
C SER A 20 9.48 -8.31 -2.71
N PRO A 21 9.89 -8.67 -3.95
CA PRO A 21 10.02 -7.70 -5.05
C PRO A 21 8.67 -7.06 -5.46
N TYR A 22 7.57 -7.81 -5.34
CA TYR A 22 6.22 -7.33 -5.65
C TYR A 22 5.72 -6.37 -4.58
N VAL A 23 5.90 -6.75 -3.31
CA VAL A 23 5.50 -5.92 -2.16
C VAL A 23 6.34 -4.64 -2.10
N ALA A 24 7.63 -4.68 -2.41
CA ALA A 24 8.50 -3.51 -2.44
C ALA A 24 7.99 -2.42 -3.41
N ARG A 25 7.44 -2.80 -4.58
CA ARG A 25 6.83 -1.84 -5.53
C ARG A 25 5.62 -1.12 -4.93
N ALA A 26 4.77 -1.83 -4.18
CA ALA A 26 3.64 -1.21 -3.50
C ALA A 26 4.10 -0.24 -2.39
N VAL A 27 5.11 -0.64 -1.60
CA VAL A 27 5.69 0.22 -0.56
C VAL A 27 6.30 1.50 -1.15
N GLU A 28 6.95 1.41 -2.31
CA GLU A 28 7.51 2.57 -3.00
C GLU A 28 6.43 3.55 -3.47
N ILE A 29 5.29 3.05 -3.94
CA ILE A 29 4.11 3.88 -4.29
C ILE A 29 3.57 4.61 -3.05
N VAL A 30 3.53 3.94 -1.90
CA VAL A 30 3.15 4.56 -0.63
C VAL A 30 4.15 5.66 -0.24
N ALA A 31 5.45 5.38 -0.34
CA ALA A 31 6.49 6.36 -0.02
C ALA A 31 6.43 7.61 -0.92
N GLN A 32 6.12 7.44 -2.20
CA GLN A 32 5.96 8.52 -3.17
C GLN A 32 4.66 9.31 -3.00
N SER A 33 3.71 8.84 -2.19
CA SER A 33 2.43 9.53 -1.96
C SER A 33 2.55 10.82 -1.15
N GLY A 34 3.62 10.96 -0.36
CA GLY A 34 3.81 12.08 0.57
C GLY A 34 2.90 12.05 1.81
N LEU A 35 2.08 11.00 1.98
CA LEU A 35 1.23 10.82 3.16
C LEU A 35 2.03 10.26 4.35
N PRO A 36 1.62 10.53 5.60
CA PRO A 36 2.14 9.82 6.76
C PRO A 36 1.84 8.31 6.63
N TYR A 37 2.87 7.48 6.80
CA TYR A 37 2.71 6.03 6.71
C TYR A 37 3.68 5.27 7.63
N GLN A 38 3.34 4.02 7.91
CA GLN A 38 4.19 3.07 8.62
C GLN A 38 4.05 1.69 7.99
N VAL A 39 5.18 1.12 7.55
CA VAL A 39 5.26 -0.28 7.10
C VAL A 39 5.65 -1.16 8.29
N HIS A 40 5.00 -2.30 8.44
CA HIS A 40 5.32 -3.33 9.42
C HIS A 40 5.24 -4.72 8.79
N ALA A 41 5.56 -5.76 9.58
CA ALA A 41 5.69 -7.12 9.06
C ALA A 41 4.42 -7.68 8.38
N MET A 42 3.24 -7.18 8.74
CA MET A 42 1.95 -7.69 8.28
C MET A 42 1.19 -6.75 7.34
N GLY A 43 1.65 -5.52 7.13
CA GLY A 43 0.88 -4.52 6.40
C GLY A 43 1.52 -3.14 6.35
N THR A 44 0.77 -2.20 5.79
CA THR A 44 1.11 -0.78 5.74
C THR A 44 -0.07 0.04 6.24
N VAL A 45 0.20 0.92 7.20
CA VAL A 45 -0.75 1.92 7.70
C VAL A 45 -0.47 3.25 7.01
N VAL A 46 -1.51 3.93 6.53
CA VAL A 46 -1.43 5.26 5.90
C VAL A 46 -2.51 6.16 6.48
N GLU A 47 -2.17 7.42 6.77
CA GLU A 47 -3.10 8.43 7.27
C GLU A 47 -3.46 9.42 6.15
N GLY A 48 -4.75 9.73 6.01
CA GLY A 48 -5.21 10.64 4.97
C GLY A 48 -6.73 10.77 4.89
N GLU A 49 -7.19 11.42 3.83
CA GLU A 49 -8.60 11.46 3.46
C GLU A 49 -9.02 10.16 2.75
N MET A 50 -10.27 9.75 2.94
CA MET A 50 -10.81 8.48 2.45
C MET A 50 -10.56 8.26 0.95
N GLU A 51 -10.89 9.23 0.11
CA GLU A 51 -10.81 9.09 -1.34
C GLU A 51 -9.35 9.00 -1.86
N PRO A 52 -8.41 9.89 -1.45
CA PRO A 52 -6.99 9.73 -1.74
C PRO A 52 -6.39 8.39 -1.28
N LEU A 53 -6.78 7.90 -0.10
CA LEU A 53 -6.30 6.62 0.42
C LEU A 53 -6.77 5.44 -0.45
N LEU A 54 -8.03 5.42 -0.87
CA LEU A 54 -8.55 4.38 -1.77
C LEU A 54 -7.85 4.44 -3.15
N GLN A 55 -7.58 5.64 -3.68
CA GLN A 55 -6.81 5.79 -4.92
C GLN A 55 -5.37 5.28 -4.77
N LEU A 56 -4.74 5.52 -3.62
CA LEU A 56 -3.40 5.00 -3.31
C LEU A 56 -3.38 3.45 -3.29
N VAL A 57 -4.36 2.83 -2.63
CA VAL A 57 -4.50 1.36 -2.60
C VAL A 57 -4.72 0.81 -4.01
N GLY A 58 -5.53 1.47 -4.83
CA GLY A 58 -5.74 1.10 -6.24
C GLY A 58 -4.44 1.12 -7.07
N ARG A 59 -3.59 2.13 -6.90
CA ARG A 59 -2.27 2.18 -7.56
C ARG A 59 -1.35 1.04 -7.10
N CYS A 60 -1.37 0.71 -5.82
CA CYS A 60 -0.62 -0.43 -5.28
C CYS A 60 -1.11 -1.75 -5.88
N PHE A 61 -2.42 -1.91 -6.06
CA PHE A 61 -3.02 -3.09 -6.70
C PHE A 61 -2.55 -3.25 -8.15
N GLU A 62 -2.61 -2.20 -8.96
CA GLU A 62 -2.17 -2.25 -10.36
C GLU A 62 -0.67 -2.57 -10.49
N ALA A 63 0.15 -2.10 -9.55
CA ALA A 63 1.59 -2.36 -9.55
C ALA A 63 1.97 -3.82 -9.26
N LEU A 64 1.05 -4.64 -8.75
CA LEU A 64 1.31 -6.04 -8.43
C LEU A 64 1.01 -7.00 -9.60
N ARG A 65 0.31 -6.52 -10.63
CA ARG A 65 -0.01 -7.31 -11.83
C ARG A 65 1.27 -7.78 -12.55
#